data_AF-R2S859-F1
#
_entry.id   AF-R2S859-F1
#
_cell.length_a   1.000
_cell.length_b   1.000
_cell.length_c   1.000
_cell.angle_alpha   90.00
_cell.angle_beta   90.00
_cell.angle_gamma   90.00
#
_symmetry.space_group_name_H-M   'P 1'
#
loop_
_entity.id
_entity.type
_entity.pdbx_description
1 polymer ?
#
loop_
_entity_poly.entity_id
_entity_poly.type
_entity_poly.pdbx_seq_one_letter_code
_entity_poly.pdbx_strand_id
1 'polypeptide(L)'
;MALLISENTFTNYMDSLKPNASKTAGISLISLNIRSLNPITNMIYLAENFIFAARYNEKNGHYSDGFFLKQKEIISFELTKGILSDSLVVNTAIGLKDEKTMQLKMSFPKASASSWHRQSLIRLPTFIKENWERPYEEN
;
A
#
# COMPACT_ATOMS: atom_id res chain seq x y z
N MET A 1 17.84 -13.16 8.76
CA MET A 1 18.23 -11.74 8.69
C MET A 1 16.94 -10.93 8.77
N ALA A 2 16.77 -10.13 9.81
CA ALA A 2 15.56 -9.31 9.95
C ALA A 2 15.68 -8.11 9.00
N LEU A 3 14.78 -8.03 8.02
CA LEU A 3 14.58 -6.86 7.17
C LEU A 3 14.14 -5.70 8.05
N LEU A 4 15.09 -4.85 8.45
CA LEU A 4 14.84 -3.60 9.19
C LEU A 4 14.35 -2.53 8.23
N ILE A 5 13.17 -2.75 7.63
CA ILE A 5 12.46 -1.72 6.87
C ILE A 5 11.94 -0.71 7.88
N SER A 6 12.42 0.54 7.75
CA SER A 6 12.07 1.64 8.64
C SER A 6 10.96 2.47 8.02
N GLU A 7 9.87 2.63 8.75
CA GLU A 7 8.73 3.47 8.36
C GLU A 7 9.15 4.93 8.14
N ASN A 8 10.04 5.46 8.99
CA ASN A 8 10.55 6.82 8.87
C ASN A 8 11.24 7.07 7.52
N THR A 9 11.99 6.09 7.02
CA THR A 9 12.72 6.20 5.75
C THR A 9 11.75 6.26 4.57
N PHE A 10 10.65 5.53 4.66
CA PHE A 10 9.56 5.57 3.68
C PHE A 10 8.78 6.88 3.72
N THR A 11 8.45 7.38 4.90
CA THR A 11 7.78 8.66 5.06
C THR A 11 8.63 9.81 4.51
N ASN A 12 9.94 9.81 4.77
CA ASN A 12 10.86 10.79 4.19
C ASN A 12 10.91 10.71 2.66
N TYR A 13 10.86 9.51 2.09
CA TYR A 13 10.80 9.33 0.64
C TYR A 13 9.49 9.86 0.06
N MET A 14 8.36 9.57 0.73
CA MET A 14 7.07 10.12 0.35
C MET A 14 7.08 11.66 0.37
N ASP A 15 7.69 12.28 1.39
CA ASP A 15 7.83 13.74 1.49
C ASP A 15 8.63 14.33 0.34
N SER A 16 9.71 13.66 -0.04
CA SER A 16 10.54 14.13 -1.16
C SER A 16 9.76 14.20 -2.48
N LEU A 17 8.74 13.35 -2.65
CA LEU A 17 7.92 13.28 -3.85
C LEU A 17 6.63 14.10 -3.76
N LYS A 18 6.04 14.19 -2.56
CA LYS A 18 4.75 14.83 -2.29
C LYS A 18 4.76 15.55 -0.93
N PRO A 19 5.46 16.70 -0.82
CA PRO A 19 5.62 17.41 0.45
C PRO A 19 4.31 17.99 1.00
N ASN A 20 3.29 18.18 0.15
CA ASN A 20 1.98 18.74 0.54
C ASN A 20 0.89 17.67 0.77
N ALA A 21 1.24 16.39 0.82
CA ALA A 21 0.27 15.36 1.16
C ALA A 21 -0.06 15.46 2.67
N SER A 22 -1.32 15.72 3.01
CA SER A 22 -1.78 15.71 4.40
C SER A 22 -1.54 14.33 5.00
N LYS A 23 -0.56 14.22 5.90
CA LYS A 23 -0.25 12.98 6.61
C LYS A 23 -1.19 12.84 7.80
N THR A 24 -2.33 12.22 7.58
CA THR A 24 -3.09 11.62 8.68
C THR A 24 -2.40 10.33 9.07
N ALA A 25 -2.37 9.97 10.37
CA ALA A 25 -1.80 8.71 10.84
C ALA A 25 -2.45 7.53 10.09
N GLY A 26 -1.75 7.01 9.09
CA GLY A 26 -2.28 6.13 8.06
C GLY A 26 -1.46 4.87 7.91
N ILE A 27 -2.11 3.78 7.55
CA ILE A 27 -1.65 2.41 7.72
C ILE A 27 -0.50 2.12 6.72
N SER A 28 0.74 2.22 7.20
CA SER A 28 1.92 1.74 6.46
C SER A 28 1.96 0.21 6.49
N LEU A 29 2.07 -0.42 5.32
CA LEU A 29 2.13 -1.87 5.13
C LEU A 29 3.30 -2.26 4.23
N ILE A 30 3.93 -3.38 4.55
CA ILE A 30 4.93 -4.03 3.72
C ILE A 30 4.22 -5.05 2.85
N SER A 31 4.27 -4.89 1.54
CA SER A 31 3.86 -5.91 0.59
C SER A 31 5.06 -6.64 0.01
N LEU A 32 4.95 -7.96 -0.11
CA LEU A 32 5.92 -8.82 -0.78
C LEU A 32 5.24 -9.47 -1.98
N ASN A 33 5.67 -9.09 -3.19
CA ASN A 33 5.19 -9.72 -4.41
C ASN A 33 6.31 -10.50 -5.07
N ILE A 34 6.08 -11.76 -5.41
CA ILE A 34 7.05 -12.58 -6.14
C ILE A 34 6.79 -12.40 -7.64
N ARG A 35 7.73 -11.79 -8.36
CA ARG A 35 7.68 -11.68 -9.82
C ARG A 35 8.85 -12.47 -10.40
N SER A 36 8.54 -13.55 -11.13
CA SER A 36 9.55 -14.40 -11.79
C SER A 36 10.68 -14.84 -10.84
N LEU A 37 10.31 -15.43 -9.70
CA LEU A 37 11.21 -15.91 -8.64
C LEU A 37 12.01 -14.82 -7.90
N ASN A 38 11.89 -13.55 -8.28
CA ASN A 38 12.50 -12.43 -7.57
C ASN A 38 11.47 -11.79 -6.63
N PRO A 39 11.71 -11.79 -5.30
CA PRO A 39 10.86 -11.05 -4.38
C PRO A 39 11.01 -9.54 -4.64
N ILE A 40 9.88 -8.87 -4.78
CA ILE A 40 9.79 -7.42 -4.86
C ILE A 40 9.10 -6.95 -3.59
N THR A 41 9.87 -6.29 -2.74
CA THR A 41 9.39 -5.66 -1.52
C THR A 41 8.87 -4.27 -1.86
N ASN A 42 7.60 -4.03 -1.58
CA ASN A 42 6.96 -2.72 -1.73
C ASN A 42 6.48 -2.27 -0.35
N MET A 43 6.51 -0.96 -0.13
CA MET A 43 5.89 -0.35 1.03
C MET A 43 4.73 0.51 0.55
N ILE A 44 3.58 0.36 1.21
CA ILE A 44 2.32 0.99 0.85
C ILE A 44 1.86 1.83 2.03
N TYR A 45 1.52 3.07 1.77
CA TYR A 45 0.82 3.98 2.65
C TYR A 45 -0.64 4.07 2.22
N LEU A 46 -1.55 3.75 3.13
CA LEU A 46 -2.98 3.98 2.93
C LEU A 46 -3.39 5.19 3.78
N ALA A 47 -3.71 6.28 3.10
CA ALA A 47 -4.37 7.44 3.70
C ALA A 47 -5.88 7.37 3.43
N GLU A 48 -6.63 8.33 3.96
CA GLU A 48 -8.09 8.42 3.77
C GLU A 48 -8.45 8.85 2.33
N ASN A 49 -7.56 9.61 1.69
CA ASN A 49 -7.80 10.27 0.41
C ASN A 49 -6.79 9.91 -0.69
N PHE A 50 -5.76 9.12 -0.37
CA PHE A 50 -4.77 8.66 -1.35
C PHE A 50 -4.12 7.34 -0.93
N ILE A 51 -3.52 6.67 -1.90
CA ILE A 51 -2.61 5.55 -1.70
C ILE A 51 -1.25 5.95 -2.25
N PHE A 52 -0.20 5.68 -1.49
CA PHE A 52 1.16 5.79 -1.97
C PHE A 52 1.84 4.43 -1.87
N ALA A 53 2.57 4.01 -2.89
CA ALA A 53 3.36 2.80 -2.85
C ALA A 53 4.75 3.10 -3.39
N ALA A 54 5.79 2.50 -2.80
CA ALA A 54 7.13 2.58 -3.33
C ALA A 54 7.81 1.22 -3.23
N ARG A 55 8.68 0.93 -4.18
CA ARG A 55 9.50 -0.27 -4.15
C ARG A 55 10.67 -0.04 -3.20
N TYR A 56 10.91 -0.99 -2.31
CA TYR A 56 12.11 -1.02 -1.47
C TYR A 56 13.17 -1.89 -2.12
N ASN A 57 14.33 -1.31 -2.39
CA ASN A 57 15.48 -2.02 -2.94
C ASN A 57 16.39 -2.49 -1.80
N GLU A 58 16.26 -3.76 -1.43
CA GLU A 58 17.01 -4.36 -0.31
C GLU A 58 18.53 -4.30 -0.49
N LYS A 59 19.02 -4.37 -1.74
CA LYS A 59 20.46 -4.36 -2.03
C LYS A 59 21.10 -3.01 -1.70
N ASN A 60 20.34 -1.93 -1.87
CA ASN A 60 20.85 -0.56 -1.79
C ASN A 60 20.21 0.26 -0.64
N GLY A 61 19.26 -0.33 0.10
CA GLY A 61 18.60 0.30 1.25
C GLY A 61 17.76 1.54 0.92
N HIS A 62 17.31 1.71 -0.32
CA HIS A 62 16.53 2.88 -0.76
C HIS A 62 15.18 2.53 -1.35
N TYR A 63 14.30 3.54 -1.40
CA TYR A 63 13.03 3.44 -2.10
C TYR A 63 13.17 3.94 -3.54
N SER A 64 12.48 3.28 -4.47
CA SER A 64 12.38 3.63 -5.89
C SER A 64 10.94 3.47 -6.37
N ASP A 65 10.66 3.93 -7.60
CA ASP A 65 9.39 3.66 -8.29
C ASP A 65 8.16 4.09 -7.47
N GLY A 66 8.20 5.33 -6.97
CA GLY A 66 7.09 5.90 -6.19
C GLY A 66 5.82 6.00 -7.05
N PHE A 67 4.76 5.38 -6.58
CA PHE A 67 3.45 5.33 -7.22
C PHE A 67 2.42 5.98 -6.32
N PHE A 68 1.62 6.88 -6.86
CA PHE A 68 0.65 7.66 -6.12
C PHE A 68 -0.72 7.57 -6.81
N LEU A 69 -1.74 7.19 -6.03
CA LEU A 69 -3.14 7.15 -6.47
C LEU A 69 -3.99 8.06 -5.60
N LYS A 70 -4.80 8.88 -6.23
CA LYS A 70 -5.84 9.67 -5.55
C LYS A 70 -7.09 8.82 -5.34
N GLN A 71 -7.90 9.20 -4.37
CA GLN A 71 -9.19 8.55 -4.12
C GLN A 71 -10.09 8.46 -5.37
N LYS A 72 -10.10 9.50 -6.21
CA LYS A 72 -10.88 9.53 -7.46
C LYS A 72 -10.46 8.48 -8.49
N GLU A 73 -9.24 7.96 -8.37
CA GLU A 73 -8.68 6.96 -9.29
C GLU A 73 -8.94 5.53 -8.79
N ILE A 74 -9.55 5.36 -7.61
CA ILE A 74 -9.80 4.07 -6.99
C ILE A 74 -11.29 3.76 -7.07
N ILE A 75 -11.61 2.59 -7.61
CA ILE A 75 -12.99 2.10 -7.78
C ILE A 75 -13.40 1.28 -6.56
N SER A 76 -12.57 0.31 -6.17
CA SER A 76 -12.90 -0.60 -5.06
C SER A 76 -11.65 -1.28 -4.48
N PHE A 77 -11.82 -1.80 -3.27
CA PHE A 77 -10.85 -2.63 -2.57
C PHE A 77 -11.43 -4.02 -2.36
N GLU A 78 -10.62 -5.04 -2.58
CA GLU A 78 -10.97 -6.43 -2.26
C GLU A 78 -9.88 -6.99 -1.36
N LEU A 79 -10.24 -7.27 -0.11
CA LEU A 79 -9.32 -7.84 0.88
C LEU A 79 -9.64 -9.32 1.11
N THR A 80 -8.71 -10.18 0.73
CA THR A 80 -8.78 -11.62 0.95
C THR A 80 -7.83 -12.03 2.05
N LYS A 81 -8.36 -12.61 3.14
CA LYS A 81 -7.53 -13.09 4.24
C LYS A 81 -6.96 -14.47 3.93
N GLY A 82 -5.65 -14.64 4.09
CA GLY A 82 -4.98 -15.93 3.90
C GLY A 82 -4.27 -16.41 5.17
N ILE A 83 -3.81 -17.65 5.18
CA ILE A 83 -3.10 -18.22 6.34
C ILE A 83 -1.72 -17.56 6.53
N LEU A 84 -0.97 -17.38 5.43
CA LEU A 84 0.40 -16.87 5.45
C LEU A 84 0.51 -15.38 5.10
N SER A 85 -0.39 -14.89 4.26
CA SER A 85 -0.47 -13.50 3.83
C SER A 85 -1.92 -13.09 3.59
N ASP A 86 -2.23 -11.81 3.78
CA ASP A 86 -3.48 -11.23 3.31
C ASP A 86 -3.24 -10.58 1.95
N SER A 87 -4.19 -10.71 1.02
CA SER A 87 -4.10 -10.14 -0.31
C SER A 87 -5.07 -8.98 -0.44
N LEU A 88 -4.58 -7.82 -0.84
CA LEU A 88 -5.40 -6.66 -1.17
C LEU A 88 -5.33 -6.40 -2.68
N VAL A 89 -6.49 -6.39 -3.32
CA VAL A 89 -6.64 -5.97 -4.71
C VAL A 89 -7.27 -4.59 -4.71
N VAL A 90 -6.64 -3.62 -5.36
CA VAL A 90 -7.19 -2.28 -5.58
C VAL A 90 -7.53 -2.16 -7.06
N ASN A 91 -8.82 -2.05 -7.35
CA ASN A 91 -9.30 -1.78 -8.70
C ASN A 91 -9.24 -0.27 -8.92
N THR A 92 -8.57 0.17 -9.98
CA THR A 92 -8.42 1.60 -10.30
C THR A 92 -9.16 1.95 -11.58
N ALA A 93 -9.60 3.21 -11.67
CA ALA A 93 -10.20 3.80 -12.86
C ALA A 93 -9.16 4.20 -13.93
N ILE A 94 -7.88 3.95 -13.65
CA ILE A 94 -6.79 4.22 -14.59
C ILE A 94 -6.86 3.14 -15.68
N GLY A 95 -7.32 3.55 -16.87
CA GLY A 95 -7.28 2.71 -18.06
C GLY A 95 -5.85 2.51 -18.53
N LEU A 96 -5.43 1.25 -18.65
CA LEU A 96 -4.29 0.92 -19.50
C LEU A 96 -4.70 1.10 -20.97
N LYS A 97 -3.71 1.22 -21.88
CA LYS A 97 -3.92 1.47 -23.32
C LYS A 97 -4.92 0.52 -24.03
N ASP A 98 -5.33 -0.58 -23.38
CA ASP A 98 -6.24 -1.61 -23.89
C ASP A 98 -7.59 -1.67 -23.13
N GLU A 99 -8.11 -0.55 -22.63
CA GLU A 99 -9.42 -0.43 -21.93
C GLU A 99 -9.56 -1.23 -20.62
N LYS A 100 -8.52 -1.97 -20.22
CA LYS A 100 -8.49 -2.68 -18.94
C LYS A 100 -8.19 -1.71 -17.81
N THR A 101 -9.08 -1.69 -16.81
CA THR A 101 -8.83 -1.04 -15.53
C THR A 101 -7.58 -1.63 -14.89
N MET A 102 -6.67 -0.77 -14.44
CA MET A 102 -5.45 -1.22 -13.77
C MET A 102 -5.80 -1.80 -12.39
N GLN A 103 -5.36 -3.03 -12.14
CA GLN A 103 -5.50 -3.69 -10.84
C GLN A 103 -4.16 -3.73 -10.13
N LEU A 104 -4.09 -3.20 -8.91
CA LEU A 104 -2.96 -3.40 -8.02
C LEU A 104 -3.22 -4.60 -7.14
N LYS A 105 -2.34 -5.61 -7.19
CA LYS A 105 -2.39 -6.77 -6.31
C LYS A 105 -1.23 -6.69 -5.33
N MET A 106 -1.55 -6.71 -4.04
CA MET A 106 -0.59 -6.56 -2.95
C MET A 106 -0.76 -7.73 -2.00
N SER A 107 0.31 -8.48 -1.76
CA SER A 107 0.34 -9.51 -0.74
C SER A 107 1.07 -9.00 0.50
N PHE A 108 0.43 -9.09 1.67
CA PHE A 108 0.92 -8.64 2.96
C PHE A 108 1.28 -9.85 3.83
N PRO A 109 2.57 -10.16 4.04
CA PRO A 109 2.97 -11.28 4.88
C PRO A 109 2.55 -11.06 6.33
N LYS A 110 1.96 -12.09 6.96
CA LYS A 110 1.63 -12.06 8.40
C LYS A 110 2.86 -12.28 9.28
N ALA A 111 3.82 -13.06 8.78
CA ALA A 111 5.09 -13.37 9.44
C ALA A 111 6.13 -12.25 9.21
N SER A 112 5.81 -11.02 9.62
CA SER A 112 6.75 -9.90 9.60
C SER A 112 7.34 -9.64 10.99
N ALA A 113 8.65 -9.35 11.05
CA ALA A 113 9.32 -8.94 12.28
C ALA A 113 8.91 -7.51 12.71
N SER A 114 8.41 -6.69 11.78
CA SER A 114 7.96 -5.33 12.06
C SER A 114 6.62 -5.34 12.82
N SER A 115 6.64 -4.86 14.06
CA SER A 115 5.44 -4.75 14.91
C SER A 115 4.42 -3.77 14.34
N TRP A 116 4.86 -2.64 13.79
CA TRP A 116 4.01 -1.65 13.14
C TRP A 116 3.23 -2.26 11.96
N HIS A 117 3.89 -3.03 11.09
CA HIS A 117 3.24 -3.71 9.96
C HIS A 117 2.15 -4.67 10.42
N ARG A 118 2.39 -5.45 11.47
CA ARG A 118 1.38 -6.38 12.01
C ARG A 118 0.18 -5.64 12.57
N GLN A 119 0.39 -4.53 13.28
CA GLN A 119 -0.70 -3.70 13.79
C GLN A 119 -1.50 -3.06 12.66
N SER A 120 -0.79 -2.51 11.66
CA SER A 120 -1.36 -2.00 10.42
C SER A 120 -2.22 -3.04 9.72
N LEU A 121 -1.73 -4.28 9.59
CA LEU A 121 -2.44 -5.36 8.91
C LEU A 121 -3.72 -5.77 9.64
N ILE A 122 -3.71 -5.76 10.98
CA ILE A 122 -4.89 -6.02 11.80
C ILE A 122 -5.95 -4.93 11.59
N ARG A 123 -5.54 -3.67 11.46
CA ARG A 123 -6.43 -2.50 11.30
C ARG A 123 -6.93 -2.32 9.86
N LEU A 124 -6.23 -2.89 8.89
CA LEU A 124 -6.51 -2.73 7.46
C LEU A 124 -7.98 -2.95 7.06
N PRO A 125 -8.69 -4.02 7.49
CA PRO A 125 -10.08 -4.23 7.11
C PRO A 125 -10.99 -3.11 7.61
N THR A 126 -10.81 -2.71 8.87
CA THR A 126 -11.60 -1.64 9.50
C THR A 126 -11.34 -0.30 8.81
N PHE A 127 -10.07 -0.01 8.50
CA PHE A 127 -9.68 1.23 7.83
C PHE A 127 -10.27 1.35 6.42
N ILE A 128 -10.23 0.27 5.63
CA ILE A 128 -10.86 0.24 4.30
C ILE A 128 -12.36 0.51 4.43
N LYS A 129 -13.02 -0.19 5.35
CA LYS A 129 -14.46 -0.02 5.58
C LYS A 129 -14.83 1.41 6.00
N GLU A 130 -14.04 2.03 6.88
CA GLU A 130 -14.32 3.35 7.43
C GLU A 130 -13.99 4.49 6.47
N ASN A 131 -12.99 4.36 5.61
CA ASN A 131 -12.48 5.49 4.82
C ASN A 131 -12.76 5.35 3.32
N TRP A 132 -13.01 4.14 2.84
CA TRP A 132 -13.10 3.83 1.42
C TRP A 132 -14.42 3.16 1.02
N GLU A 133 -15.12 2.50 1.94
CA GLU A 133 -16.45 1.93 1.71
C GLU A 133 -17.60 2.78 2.27
N ARG A 134 -17.32 3.92 2.90
CA ARG A 134 -18.40 4.83 3.30
C ARG A 134 -19.10 5.36 2.04
N PRO A 135 -20.44 5.35 1.98
CA PRO A 135 -21.15 6.08 0.95
C PRO A 135 -20.71 7.54 1.03
N TYR A 136 -20.37 8.11 -0.11
CA TYR A 136 -20.10 9.54 -0.24
C TYR A 136 -21.37 10.27 0.22
N GLU A 137 -21.41 10.74 1.47
CA GLU A 137 -22.43 11.71 1.87
C GLU A 137 -22.01 13.04 1.23
N GLU A 138 -22.68 13.39 0.13
CA GLU A 138 -22.65 14.74 -0.43
C GLU A 138 -23.06 15.72 0.67
N ASN A 139 -22.14 16.57 1.11
CA ASN A 139 -22.44 17.84 1.78
C ASN A 139 -22.18 18.98 0.80
#